data_AF-A0A438XJ98-F1
#
_entry.id   AF-A0A438XJ98-F1
#
_cell.length_a   1.000
_cell.length_b   1.000
_cell.length_c   1.000
_cell.angle_alpha   90.00
_cell.angle_beta   90.00
_cell.angle_gamma   90.00
#
_symmetry.space_group_name_H-M   'P 1'
#
loop_
_entity.id
_entity.type
_entity.pdbx_description
1 polymer ?
#
loop_
_entity_poly.entity_id
_entity_poly.type
_entity_poly.pdbx_seq_one_letter_code
_entity_poly.pdbx_strand_id
1 'polypeptide(L)'
;SMALEYAYEKIALDLLPVIDALLGAHKSAAEENKESALTKGLELTMEKLHEVLARHGIEGIECLEEFDPNFHNAIMQVKSEEKENGKIVQVLQQGYKYKGRVLRPAMVSIAKND
;
A
#
# COMPACT_ATOMS: atom_id res chain seq x y z
N SER A 1 10.51 25.37 -9.65
CA SER A 1 11.60 25.05 -8.71
C SER A 1 11.27 23.72 -8.04
N MET A 2 12.28 22.98 -7.55
CA MET A 2 12.07 21.73 -6.80
C MET A 2 11.12 21.94 -5.60
N ALA A 3 11.18 23.10 -4.94
CA ALA A 3 10.26 23.47 -3.85
C ALA A 3 8.77 23.53 -4.27
N LEU A 4 8.46 24.03 -5.47
CA LEU A 4 7.08 24.05 -5.98
C LEU A 4 6.64 22.63 -6.41
N GLU A 5 7.56 21.84 -6.94
CA GLU A 5 7.30 20.49 -7.42
C GLU A 5 6.94 19.51 -6.30
N TYR A 6 7.49 19.74 -5.09
CA TYR A 6 7.26 18.93 -3.88
C TYR A 6 6.47 19.64 -2.78
N ALA A 7 5.81 20.76 -3.10
CA ALA A 7 4.99 21.50 -2.13
C ALA A 7 3.88 20.63 -1.49
N TYR A 8 3.42 19.60 -2.21
CA TYR A 8 2.36 18.70 -1.77
C TYR A 8 2.86 17.44 -1.06
N GLU A 9 4.17 17.24 -0.90
CA GLU A 9 4.74 16.04 -0.27
C GLU A 9 4.21 15.82 1.15
N LYS A 10 4.10 16.90 1.94
CA LYS A 10 3.59 16.85 3.32
C LYS A 10 2.13 16.42 3.38
N ILE A 11 1.26 17.02 2.56
CA ILE A 11 -0.16 16.65 2.57
C ILE A 11 -0.38 15.24 1.99
N ALA A 12 0.47 14.80 1.06
CA ALA A 12 0.45 13.42 0.57
C ALA A 12 0.79 12.43 1.69
N LEU A 13 1.80 12.73 2.51
CA LEU A 13 2.14 11.95 3.71
C LEU A 13 0.99 11.93 4.73
N ASP A 14 0.39 13.09 5.00
CA ASP A 14 -0.74 13.23 5.94
C ASP A 14 -2.00 12.50 5.46
N LEU A 15 -2.15 12.27 4.15
CA LEU A 15 -3.25 11.47 3.60
C LEU A 15 -3.06 9.97 3.78
N LEU A 16 -1.82 9.46 3.88
CA LEU A 16 -1.59 8.00 3.89
C LEU A 16 -2.34 7.26 5.01
N PRO A 17 -2.42 7.77 6.26
CA PRO A 17 -3.22 7.14 7.31
C PRO A 17 -4.72 7.08 7.00
N VAL A 18 -5.25 8.06 6.25
CA VAL A 18 -6.65 8.07 5.81
C VAL A 18 -6.89 6.99 4.76
N ILE A 19 -5.95 6.83 3.82
CA ILE A 19 -6.01 5.76 2.82
C ILE A 19 -5.95 4.39 3.50
N ASP A 20 -5.06 4.21 4.48
CA ASP A 20 -4.94 2.97 5.24
C ASP A 20 -6.23 2.62 5.99
N ALA A 21 -6.89 3.63 6.60
CA ALA A 21 -8.16 3.44 7.28
C ALA A 21 -9.27 3.01 6.31
N LEU A 22 -9.31 3.56 5.09
CA LEU A 22 -10.26 3.17 4.05
C LEU A 22 -10.01 1.73 3.55
N LEU A 23 -8.75 1.35 3.34
CA LEU A 23 -8.37 -0.03 2.98
C LEU A 23 -8.76 -1.01 4.09
N GLY A 24 -8.53 -0.65 5.35
CA GLY A 24 -8.95 -1.44 6.51
C GLY A 24 -10.46 -1.61 6.58
N ALA A 25 -11.23 -0.53 6.40
CA ALA A 25 -12.69 -0.58 6.38
C ALA A 25 -13.21 -1.46 5.24
N HIS A 26 -12.64 -1.36 4.04
CA HIS A 26 -12.99 -2.22 2.92
C HIS A 26 -12.69 -3.69 3.23
N LYS A 27 -11.51 -4.00 3.78
CA LYS A 27 -11.14 -5.36 4.16
C LYS A 27 -12.12 -5.95 5.18
N SER A 28 -12.43 -5.21 6.25
CA SER A 28 -13.38 -5.67 7.27
C SER A 28 -14.79 -5.88 6.70
N ALA A 29 -15.27 -4.97 5.84
CA ALA A 29 -16.56 -5.14 5.18
C ALA A 29 -16.59 -6.34 4.23
N ALA A 30 -15.49 -6.60 3.50
CA ALA A 30 -15.36 -7.74 2.60
C ALA A 30 -15.30 -9.08 3.34
N GLU A 31 -14.66 -9.13 4.51
CA GLU A 31 -14.65 -10.29 5.41
C GLU A 31 -16.04 -10.63 5.94
N GLU A 32 -16.88 -9.62 6.21
CA GLU A 32 -18.28 -9.82 6.62
C GLU A 32 -19.18 -10.23 5.45
N ASN A 33 -19.18 -9.45 4.36
CA ASN A 33 -19.93 -9.76 3.15
C ASN A 33 -19.36 -9.02 1.93
N LYS A 34 -18.63 -9.78 1.10
CA LYS A 34 -18.01 -9.30 -0.14
C LYS A 34 -19.00 -8.69 -1.15
N GLU A 35 -20.23 -9.19 -1.20
CA GLU A 35 -21.22 -8.76 -2.21
C GLU A 35 -22.11 -7.61 -1.74
N SER A 36 -21.92 -7.14 -0.49
CA SER A 36 -22.74 -6.07 0.09
C SER A 36 -22.59 -4.75 -0.67
N ALA A 37 -23.64 -3.93 -0.62
CA ALA A 37 -23.61 -2.59 -1.19
C ALA A 37 -22.54 -1.70 -0.53
N LEU A 38 -22.24 -1.93 0.75
CA LEU A 38 -21.19 -1.21 1.47
C LEU A 38 -19.79 -1.56 0.93
N THR A 39 -19.49 -2.86 0.77
CA THR A 39 -18.19 -3.32 0.23
C THR A 39 -17.96 -2.75 -1.16
N LYS A 40 -18.96 -2.85 -2.05
CA LYS A 40 -18.91 -2.28 -3.41
C LYS A 40 -18.76 -0.75 -3.39
N GLY A 41 -19.44 -0.07 -2.48
CA GLY A 41 -19.31 1.38 -2.32
C GLY A 41 -17.91 1.81 -1.87
N LEU A 42 -17.28 1.05 -0.97
CA LEU A 42 -15.90 1.28 -0.54
C LEU A 42 -14.91 1.00 -1.67
N GLU A 43 -15.09 -0.08 -2.43
CA GLU A 43 -14.28 -0.41 -3.60
C GLU A 43 -14.27 0.73 -4.63
N LEU A 44 -15.46 1.18 -5.06
CA LEU A 44 -15.60 2.32 -5.99
C LEU A 44 -15.00 3.63 -5.45
N THR A 45 -15.06 3.83 -4.13
CA THR A 45 -14.49 5.02 -3.49
C THR A 45 -12.96 4.97 -3.53
N MET A 46 -12.36 3.80 -3.28
CA MET A 46 -10.92 3.60 -3.36
C MET A 46 -10.41 3.73 -4.79
N GLU A 47 -11.12 3.21 -5.79
CA GLU A 47 -10.78 3.38 -7.20
C GLU A 47 -10.68 4.89 -7.56
N LYS A 48 -11.72 5.66 -7.22
CA LYS A 48 -11.72 7.12 -7.46
C LYS A 48 -10.60 7.85 -6.70
N LEU A 49 -10.31 7.42 -5.47
CA LEU A 49 -9.23 7.98 -4.68
C LEU A 49 -7.87 7.72 -5.38
N HIS A 50 -7.62 6.50 -5.82
CA HIS A 50 -6.41 6.15 -6.56
C HIS A 50 -6.29 6.92 -7.88
N GLU A 51 -7.38 7.11 -8.63
CA GLU A 51 -7.37 7.96 -9.83
C GLU A 51 -6.99 9.41 -9.52
N VAL A 52 -7.52 9.99 -8.44
CA VAL A 52 -7.18 11.35 -8.01
C VAL A 52 -5.70 11.43 -7.63
N LEU A 53 -5.21 10.51 -6.81
CA LEU A 53 -3.82 10.46 -6.38
C LEU A 53 -2.87 10.32 -7.58
N ALA A 54 -3.17 9.42 -8.51
CA ALA A 54 -2.38 9.20 -9.72
C ALA A 54 -2.30 10.45 -10.60
N ARG A 55 -3.40 11.21 -10.77
CA ARG A 55 -3.37 12.50 -11.49
C ARG A 55 -2.43 13.52 -10.87
N HIS A 56 -2.16 13.41 -9.57
CA HIS A 56 -1.19 14.24 -8.87
C HIS A 56 0.21 13.60 -8.77
N GLY A 57 0.42 12.41 -9.34
CA GLY A 57 1.68 11.69 -9.32
C GLY A 57 1.95 10.91 -8.02
N ILE A 58 0.91 10.64 -7.22
CA ILE A 58 0.97 9.77 -6.06
C ILE A 58 0.49 8.38 -6.48
N GLU A 59 1.32 7.36 -6.31
CA GLU A 59 1.05 6.01 -6.78
C GLU A 59 1.39 4.99 -5.68
N GLY A 60 0.63 3.90 -5.63
CA GLY A 60 0.99 2.76 -4.78
C GLY A 60 2.28 2.08 -5.25
N ILE A 61 3.06 1.56 -4.31
CA ILE A 61 4.20 0.69 -4.58
C ILE A 61 3.66 -0.72 -4.85
N GLU A 62 3.82 -1.20 -6.08
CA GLU A 62 3.48 -2.58 -6.42
C GLU A 62 4.42 -3.54 -5.68
N CYS A 63 3.86 -4.36 -4.82
CA CYS A 63 4.59 -5.34 -4.04
C CYS A 63 4.44 -6.70 -4.73
N LEU A 64 5.38 -7.01 -5.62
CA LEU A 64 5.52 -8.35 -6.19
C LEU A 64 6.12 -9.32 -5.16
N GLU A 65 6.56 -10.50 -5.59
CA GLU A 65 7.16 -11.49 -4.69
C GLU A 65 8.59 -11.13 -4.25
N GLU A 66 9.28 -10.27 -4.98
CA GLU A 66 10.65 -9.86 -4.66
C GLU A 66 10.68 -8.74 -3.62
N PHE A 67 11.48 -8.93 -2.56
CA PHE A 67 11.80 -7.87 -1.63
C PHE A 67 12.85 -6.91 -2.22
N ASP A 68 12.66 -5.62 -1.98
CA ASP A 68 13.58 -4.56 -2.39
C ASP A 68 13.60 -3.52 -1.27
N PRO A 69 14.73 -3.33 -0.56
CA PRO A 69 14.81 -2.38 0.56
C PRO A 69 14.60 -0.92 0.16
N ASN A 70 14.66 -0.58 -1.14
CA ASN A 70 14.34 0.77 -1.62
C ASN A 70 12.83 1.05 -1.57
N PHE A 71 11.98 0.02 -1.68
CA PHE A 71 10.52 0.15 -1.79
C PHE A 71 9.77 -0.53 -0.65
N HIS A 72 10.43 -1.44 0.06
CA HIS A 72 9.83 -2.33 1.04
C HIS A 72 10.55 -2.25 2.38
N ASN A 73 9.78 -2.29 3.46
CA ASN A 73 10.25 -2.39 4.83
C ASN A 73 9.80 -3.75 5.40
N ALA A 74 10.73 -4.70 5.51
CA ALA A 74 10.44 -6.01 6.08
C ALA A 74 10.38 -5.90 7.61
N ILE A 75 9.17 -5.95 8.16
CA ILE A 75 8.97 -5.78 9.61
C ILE A 75 8.84 -7.09 10.38
N MET A 76 8.67 -8.20 9.66
CA MET A 76 8.61 -9.53 10.26
C MET A 76 9.00 -10.61 9.26
N GLN A 77 9.40 -11.75 9.81
CA GLN A 77 9.67 -12.99 9.08
C GLN A 77 8.61 -14.01 9.45
N VAL A 78 8.08 -14.73 8.46
CA VAL A 78 7.03 -15.74 8.64
C VAL A 78 7.42 -17.04 7.92
N LYS A 79 7.00 -18.19 8.44
CA LYS A 79 7.12 -19.46 7.70
C LYS A 79 6.16 -19.44 6.51
N SER A 80 6.63 -19.91 5.36
CA SER A 80 5.80 -20.04 4.16
C SER A 80 6.15 -21.33 3.43
N GLU A 81 5.16 -22.19 3.22
CA GLU A 81 5.34 -23.41 2.43
C GLU A 81 5.37 -23.12 0.92
N GLU A 82 4.89 -21.95 0.51
CA GLU A 82 4.74 -21.56 -0.88
C GLU A 82 5.88 -20.68 -1.39
N LYS A 83 6.61 -19.99 -0.50
CA LYS A 83 7.61 -18.97 -0.87
C LYS A 83 8.99 -19.26 -0.33
N GLU A 84 10.00 -18.99 -1.16
CA GLU A 84 11.42 -19.08 -0.80
C GLU A 84 11.85 -18.01 0.21
N ASN A 85 12.92 -18.30 0.96
CA ASN A 85 13.48 -17.36 1.94
C ASN A 85 13.77 -15.99 1.32
N GLY A 86 13.30 -14.94 1.99
CA GLY A 86 13.49 -13.54 1.56
C GLY A 86 12.40 -13.00 0.61
N LYS A 87 11.49 -13.83 0.10
CA LYS A 87 10.36 -13.37 -0.73
C LYS A 87 9.27 -12.72 0.12
N ILE A 88 8.56 -11.75 -0.44
CA ILE A 88 7.38 -11.13 0.18
C ILE A 88 6.25 -12.14 0.27
N VAL A 89 5.78 -12.37 1.50
CA VAL A 89 4.63 -13.24 1.79
C VAL A 89 3.35 -12.43 1.84
N GLN A 90 3.36 -11.30 2.55
CA GLN A 90 2.18 -10.45 2.70
C GLN A 90 2.57 -8.97 2.77
N VAL A 91 1.75 -8.13 2.13
CA VAL A 91 1.75 -6.68 2.35
C VAL A 91 0.86 -6.37 3.54
N LEU A 92 1.46 -5.83 4.60
CA LEU A 92 0.78 -5.46 5.84
C LEU A 92 0.30 -4.01 5.81
N GLN A 93 1.06 -3.15 5.13
CA GLN A 93 0.68 -1.76 4.87
C GLN A 93 1.16 -1.37 3.47
N GLN A 94 0.25 -0.82 2.67
CA GLN A 94 0.54 -0.38 1.31
C GLN A 94 1.56 0.77 1.33
N GLY A 95 2.60 0.65 0.49
CA GLY A 95 3.58 1.71 0.26
C GLY A 95 3.11 2.68 -0.83
N TYR A 96 3.64 3.91 -0.82
CA TYR A 96 3.32 4.95 -1.79
C TYR A 96 4.56 5.73 -2.23
N LYS A 97 4.57 6.14 -3.50
CA LYS A 97 5.56 7.01 -4.12
C LYS A 97 4.90 8.29 -4.63
N TYR A 98 5.65 9.38 -4.64
CA TYR A 98 5.25 10.66 -5.21
C TYR A 98 6.27 11.08 -6.26
N LYS A 99 5.84 11.14 -7.52
CA LYS A 99 6.68 11.47 -8.68
C LYS A 99 7.98 10.66 -8.68
N GLY A 100 7.86 9.35 -8.43
CA GLY A 100 8.99 8.40 -8.38
C GLY A 100 9.79 8.39 -7.08
N ARG A 101 9.61 9.33 -6.15
CA ARG A 101 10.26 9.30 -4.82
C ARG A 101 9.38 8.56 -3.83
N VAL A 102 9.96 7.65 -3.06
CA VAL A 102 9.22 6.92 -2.01
C VAL A 102 8.77 7.90 -0.93
N LEU A 103 7.46 7.97 -0.69
CA LEU A 103 6.89 8.70 0.45
C LEU A 103 6.93 7.82 1.69
N ARG A 104 6.47 6.58 1.54
CA ARG A 104 6.45 5.55 2.59
C ARG A 104 6.66 4.20 1.92
N PRO A 105 7.67 3.41 2.34
CA PRO A 105 7.85 2.05 1.82
C PRO A 105 6.67 1.18 2.24
N ALA A 106 6.37 0.13 1.47
CA ALA A 106 5.36 -0.83 1.90
C ALA A 106 5.89 -1.64 3.08
N MET A 107 5.06 -1.86 4.11
CA MET A 107 5.44 -2.75 5.20
C MET A 107 5.04 -4.16 4.83
N VAL A 108 6.00 -5.09 4.87
CA VAL A 108 5.81 -6.45 4.39
C VAL A 108 6.31 -7.47 5.41
N SER A 109 5.76 -8.69 5.32
CA SER A 109 6.37 -9.88 5.88
C SER A 109 7.15 -10.62 4.78
N ILE A 110 8.29 -11.21 5.16
CA ILE A 110 9.10 -12.04 4.25
C ILE A 110 9.19 -13.48 4.74
N ALA A 111 9.37 -14.41 3.80
CA ALA A 111 9.49 -15.83 4.13
C ALA A 111 10.83 -16.13 4.81
N LYS A 112 10.77 -16.96 5.86
CA LYS A 112 11.93 -17.62 6.48
C LYS A 112 11.55 -19.03 6.93
N ASN A 113 12.05 -19.98 6.15
CA ASN A 113 11.89 -21.41 6.29
C ASN A 113 13.23 -21.95 6.80
N ASP A 114 13.35 -21.97 8.13
CA ASP A 114 14.38 -22.70 8.84
C ASP A 114 13.93 -24.16 9.09
#